data_AF-A0A662TEU4-F1
#
_entry.id   AF-A0A662TEU4-F1
#
_cell.length_a   1.000
_cell.length_b   1.000
_cell.length_c   1.000
_cell.angle_alpha   90.00
_cell.angle_beta   90.00
_cell.angle_gamma   90.00
#
_symmetry.space_group_name_H-M   'P 1'
#
loop_
_entity.id
_entity.type
_entity.pdbx_description
1 polymer ?
#
loop_
_entity_poly.entity_id
_entity_poly.type
_entity_poly.pdbx_seq_one_letter_code
_entity_poly.pdbx_strand_id
1 'polypeptide(L)'
;ILSKVYSGFYTAKNLKDVDYWWLLDTGAVDVGAETYDDHLWINSKFKTQFDGIRVTEKYTGSSMSLTELIESRYSQMKDRNMVFDPFTGPLSGTWYLSEGGTVLGKEYSPGDPVEIPKGVRLGHDDLWGMGWFVDNVIIQRE
;
A
#
# COMPACT_ATOMS: atom_id res chain seq x y z
N ILE A 1 22.50 3.21 -3.70
CA ILE A 1 23.00 1.92 -4.24
C ILE A 1 24.38 2.08 -4.89
N LEU A 2 24.54 2.97 -5.89
CA LEU A 2 25.80 3.13 -6.62
C LEU A 2 27.02 3.49 -5.74
N SER A 3 26.86 4.32 -4.72
CA SER A 3 27.94 4.63 -3.75
C SER A 3 28.43 3.40 -2.97
N LYS A 4 27.52 2.49 -2.63
CA LYS A 4 27.84 1.21 -1.96
C LYS A 4 28.50 0.21 -2.91
N VAL A 5 28.19 0.25 -4.20
CA VAL A 5 28.91 -0.52 -5.23
C VAL A 5 30.32 0.05 -5.43
N TYR A 6 30.44 1.37 -5.61
CA TYR A 6 31.72 2.04 -5.83
C TYR A 6 32.72 1.86 -4.67
N SER A 7 32.22 1.87 -3.43
CA SER A 7 33.04 1.61 -2.23
C SER A 7 33.41 0.13 -2.02
N GLY A 8 32.89 -0.79 -2.83
CA GLY A 8 33.10 -2.23 -2.68
C GLY A 8 32.26 -2.88 -1.56
N PHE A 9 31.38 -2.13 -0.89
CA PHE A 9 30.46 -2.67 0.12
C PHE A 9 29.46 -3.66 -0.51
N TYR A 10 28.94 -3.32 -1.69
CA TYR A 10 28.21 -4.26 -2.54
C TYR A 10 29.10 -4.79 -3.66
N THR A 11 29.01 -6.10 -3.85
CA THR A 11 29.75 -6.88 -4.83
C THR A 11 28.77 -7.75 -5.61
N ALA A 12 29.21 -8.29 -6.75
CA ALA A 12 28.42 -9.28 -7.49
C ALA A 12 28.07 -10.54 -6.67
N LYS A 13 28.71 -10.77 -5.53
CA LYS A 13 28.49 -11.95 -4.67
C LYS A 13 27.40 -11.74 -3.62
N ASN A 14 27.19 -10.51 -3.15
CA ASN A 14 26.27 -10.20 -2.05
C ASN A 14 25.08 -9.32 -2.45
N LEU A 15 25.09 -8.70 -3.64
CA LEU A 15 24.00 -7.80 -4.06
C LEU A 15 22.65 -8.52 -4.17
N LYS A 16 22.66 -9.80 -4.56
CA LYS A 16 21.47 -10.66 -4.64
C LYS A 16 20.76 -10.88 -3.30
N ASP A 17 21.49 -10.69 -2.19
CA ASP A 17 20.99 -10.90 -0.83
C ASP A 17 20.54 -9.57 -0.19
N VAL A 18 20.55 -8.47 -0.96
CA VAL A 18 20.10 -7.16 -0.51
C VAL A 18 18.67 -6.95 -0.98
N ASP A 19 17.75 -6.92 -0.03
CA ASP A 19 16.37 -6.55 -0.27
C ASP A 19 16.14 -5.07 0.06
N TYR A 20 15.57 -4.34 -0.90
CA TYR A 20 15.23 -2.93 -0.77
C TYR A 20 13.72 -2.76 -0.87
N TRP A 21 13.09 -2.69 0.31
CA TRP A 21 11.71 -2.27 0.42
C TRP A 21 11.65 -0.85 0.99
N TRP A 22 11.50 0.13 0.09
CA TRP A 22 11.41 1.53 0.48
C TRP A 22 9.97 2.02 0.49
N LEU A 23 9.59 2.68 1.58
CA LEU A 23 8.23 3.14 1.84
C LEU A 23 8.15 4.67 1.83
N LEU A 24 6.93 5.19 2.01
CA LEU A 24 6.65 6.63 2.05
C LEU A 24 7.49 7.38 3.11
N ASP A 25 7.77 6.77 4.26
CA ASP A 25 8.59 7.35 5.34
C ASP A 25 10.06 7.57 4.93
N THR A 26 10.54 6.80 3.94
CA THR A 26 11.89 6.93 3.37
C THR A 26 11.96 7.92 2.20
N GLY A 27 10.81 8.45 1.75
CA GLY A 27 10.71 9.36 0.60
C GLY A 27 10.93 8.70 -0.77
N ALA A 28 10.89 7.36 -0.83
CA ALA A 28 11.06 6.62 -2.09
C ALA A 28 9.80 6.59 -2.97
N VAL A 29 8.65 6.82 -2.36
CA VAL A 29 7.36 7.02 -3.03
C VAL A 29 6.72 8.27 -2.44
N ASP A 30 5.89 8.94 -3.22
CA ASP A 30 5.09 10.08 -2.76
C ASP A 30 3.75 10.13 -3.52
N VAL A 31 2.81 10.93 -3.04
CA VAL A 31 1.57 11.22 -3.77
C VAL A 31 1.74 12.54 -4.54
N GLY A 32 1.27 12.60 -5.78
CA GLY A 32 1.47 13.77 -6.61
C GLY A 32 0.33 14.00 -7.60
N ALA A 33 0.01 15.27 -7.81
CA ALA A 33 -0.96 15.75 -8.78
C ALA A 33 -0.32 16.54 -9.93
N GLU A 34 0.92 17.03 -9.76
CA GLU A 34 1.65 17.76 -10.80
C GLU A 34 3.14 17.38 -10.81
N THR A 35 3.92 17.73 -9.79
CA THR A 35 5.35 17.41 -9.67
C THR A 35 5.74 16.91 -8.27
N TYR A 36 6.99 16.47 -8.10
CA TYR A 36 7.54 16.08 -6.81
C TYR A 36 7.75 17.29 -5.86
N ASP A 37 8.09 18.45 -6.42
CA ASP A 37 8.53 19.63 -5.65
C ASP A 37 7.37 20.50 -5.15
N ASP A 38 6.19 20.37 -5.73
CA ASP A 38 5.03 21.19 -5.38
C ASP A 38 4.25 20.66 -4.17
N HIS A 39 4.53 19.42 -3.76
CA HIS A 39 3.78 18.70 -2.73
C HIS A 39 2.25 18.79 -2.91
N LEU A 40 1.79 18.92 -4.17
CA LEU A 40 0.38 18.98 -4.51
C LEU A 40 -0.16 17.56 -4.56
N TRP A 41 -0.83 17.14 -3.50
CA TRP A 41 -1.45 15.81 -3.42
C TRP A 41 -2.74 15.71 -4.25
N ILE A 42 -3.42 16.83 -4.44
CA ILE A 42 -4.68 16.95 -5.16
C ILE A 42 -4.54 18.09 -6.15
N ASN A 43 -4.96 17.87 -7.40
CA ASN A 43 -4.98 18.93 -8.40
C ASN A 43 -5.93 20.06 -7.94
N SER A 44 -5.43 21.29 -7.93
CA SER A 44 -6.14 22.47 -7.40
C SER A 44 -7.54 22.67 -8.00
N LYS A 45 -7.77 22.23 -9.25
CA LYS A 45 -9.08 22.24 -9.92
C LYS A 45 -10.16 21.48 -9.14
N PHE A 46 -9.80 20.41 -8.42
CA PHE A 46 -10.73 19.56 -7.70
C PHE A 46 -10.77 19.84 -6.20
N LYS A 47 -9.85 20.67 -5.67
CA LYS A 47 -9.71 20.89 -4.23
C LYS A 47 -11.02 21.37 -3.58
N THR A 48 -11.68 22.38 -4.17
CA THR A 48 -12.96 22.89 -3.64
C THR A 48 -14.04 21.82 -3.60
N GLN A 49 -14.08 20.92 -4.59
CA GLN A 49 -15.04 19.82 -4.62
C GLN A 49 -14.74 18.80 -3.52
N PHE A 50 -13.46 18.48 -3.30
CA PHE A 50 -13.04 17.49 -2.31
C PHE A 50 -13.24 18.02 -0.88
N ASP A 51 -12.92 19.30 -0.65
CA ASP A 51 -13.17 19.97 0.64
C ASP A 51 -14.68 19.99 0.98
N GLY A 52 -15.55 20.07 -0.03
CA GLY A 52 -17.00 20.06 0.13
C GLY A 52 -17.62 18.69 0.41
N ILE A 53 -16.92 17.59 0.10
CA ILE A 53 -17.41 16.22 0.34
C ILE A 53 -17.15 15.86 1.80
N ARG A 54 -18.22 15.61 2.56
CA ARG A 54 -18.14 15.12 3.94
C ARG A 54 -18.05 13.60 3.96
N VAL A 55 -17.12 13.08 4.75
CA VAL A 55 -16.91 11.64 4.97
C VAL A 55 -16.92 11.34 6.47
N THR A 56 -17.36 10.13 6.81
CA THR A 56 -17.23 9.57 8.16
C THR A 56 -16.04 8.62 8.16
N GLU A 57 -15.02 8.94 8.95
CA GLU A 57 -13.78 8.18 8.98
C GLU A 57 -14.01 6.82 9.66
N LYS A 58 -13.57 5.74 9.00
CA LYS A 58 -13.91 4.35 9.36
C LYS A 58 -13.42 3.92 10.74
N TYR A 59 -12.28 4.42 11.22
CA TYR A 59 -11.67 3.94 12.47
C TYR A 59 -12.07 4.75 13.71
N THR A 60 -12.20 6.06 13.56
CA THR A 60 -12.49 7.03 14.64
C THR A 60 -13.95 7.47 14.67
N GLY A 61 -14.70 7.29 13.57
CA GLY A 61 -16.05 7.79 13.42
C GLY A 61 -16.15 9.31 13.22
N SER A 62 -15.01 10.01 13.12
CA SER A 62 -14.98 11.46 12.97
C SER A 62 -15.55 11.90 11.62
N SER A 63 -16.36 12.97 11.62
CA SER A 63 -16.79 13.60 10.37
C SER A 63 -15.74 14.62 9.91
N MET A 64 -15.27 14.49 8.67
CA MET A 64 -14.25 15.35 8.08
C MET A 64 -14.53 15.54 6.58
N SER A 65 -13.76 16.39 5.92
CA SER A 65 -13.76 16.51 4.46
C SER A 65 -12.95 15.38 3.82
N LEU A 66 -13.18 15.11 2.54
CA LEU A 66 -12.40 14.13 1.80
C LEU A 66 -10.91 14.50 1.77
N THR A 67 -10.60 15.80 1.64
CA THR A 67 -9.22 16.30 1.68
C THR A 67 -8.54 16.00 3.03
N GLU A 68 -9.20 16.31 4.15
CA GLU A 68 -8.67 16.00 5.49
C GLU A 68 -8.40 14.50 5.67
N LEU A 69 -9.26 13.63 5.11
CA LEU A 69 -9.04 12.19 5.15
C LEU A 69 -7.79 11.77 4.36
N ILE A 70 -7.60 12.32 3.17
CA ILE A 70 -6.41 12.05 2.32
C ILE A 70 -5.15 12.48 3.07
N GLU A 71 -5.15 13.69 3.63
CA GLU A 71 -4.00 14.23 4.35
C GLU A 71 -3.67 13.42 5.60
N SER A 72 -4.70 13.00 6.33
CA SER A 72 -4.55 12.11 7.49
C SER A 72 -3.93 10.76 7.10
N ARG A 73 -4.41 10.12 6.03
CA ARG A 73 -3.86 8.83 5.56
C ARG A 73 -2.42 8.95 5.11
N TYR A 74 -2.09 10.00 4.39
CA TYR A 74 -0.72 10.28 4.00
C TYR A 74 0.18 10.39 5.24
N SER A 75 -0.21 11.21 6.22
CA SER A 75 0.56 11.39 7.45
C SER A 75 0.73 10.08 8.22
N GLN A 76 -0.31 9.24 8.28
CA GLN A 76 -0.27 7.96 8.98
C GLN A 76 0.61 6.93 8.27
N MET A 77 0.61 6.89 6.93
CA MET A 77 1.48 6.02 6.14
C MET A 77 2.94 6.48 6.13
N LYS A 78 3.19 7.79 6.29
CA LYS A 78 4.53 8.38 6.38
C LYS A 78 5.16 8.24 7.77
N ASP A 79 4.35 7.96 8.79
CA ASP A 79 4.86 7.75 10.15
C ASP A 79 5.76 6.51 10.19
N ARG A 80 6.98 6.66 10.74
CA ARG A 80 7.96 5.58 10.84
C ARG A 80 7.49 4.42 11.72
N ASN A 81 6.54 4.66 12.62
CA ASN A 81 5.91 3.62 13.44
C ASN A 81 4.83 2.86 12.66
N MET A 82 4.58 3.21 11.39
CA MET A 82 3.59 2.59 10.51
C MET A 82 2.21 2.47 11.19
N VAL A 83 1.71 3.59 11.71
CA VAL A 83 0.44 3.63 12.46
C VAL A 83 -0.78 3.30 11.59
N PHE A 84 -0.62 3.32 10.27
CA PHE A 84 -1.57 2.83 9.29
C PHE A 84 -0.84 2.13 8.15
N ASP A 85 -1.36 0.97 7.74
CA ASP A 85 -0.93 0.24 6.55
C ASP A 85 -2.19 -0.28 5.82
N PRO A 86 -2.34 -0.02 4.51
CA PRO A 86 -3.54 -0.41 3.76
C PRO A 86 -3.74 -1.93 3.67
N PHE A 87 -2.69 -2.73 3.89
CA PHE A 87 -2.72 -4.19 3.91
C PHE A 87 -2.80 -4.76 5.34
N THR A 88 -3.44 -4.02 6.24
CA THR A 88 -3.82 -4.50 7.57
C THR A 88 -5.29 -4.89 7.60
N GLY A 89 -5.56 -6.11 8.09
CA GLY A 89 -6.91 -6.63 8.24
C GLY A 89 -7.81 -5.78 9.14
N PRO A 90 -9.14 -5.87 9.01
CA PRO A 90 -9.84 -6.94 8.29
C PRO A 90 -9.89 -6.70 6.78
N LEU A 91 -9.43 -7.69 6.01
CA LEU A 91 -9.52 -7.72 4.55
C LEU A 91 -10.06 -9.08 4.13
N SER A 92 -10.92 -9.09 3.13
CA SER A 92 -11.48 -10.29 2.52
C SER A 92 -11.34 -10.19 1.00
N GLY A 93 -11.25 -11.32 0.32
CA GLY A 93 -11.06 -11.38 -1.12
C GLY A 93 -11.07 -12.80 -1.66
N THR A 94 -10.69 -12.94 -2.93
CA THR A 94 -10.66 -14.23 -3.63
C THR A 94 -9.33 -14.41 -4.35
N TRP A 95 -8.76 -15.61 -4.33
CA TRP A 95 -7.58 -15.96 -5.11
C TRP A 95 -7.92 -16.09 -6.59
N TYR A 96 -7.18 -15.40 -7.45
CA TYR A 96 -7.49 -15.29 -8.88
C TYR A 96 -6.43 -15.86 -9.81
N LEU A 97 -5.16 -15.88 -9.40
CA LEU A 97 -4.11 -16.47 -10.23
C LEU A 97 -4.41 -17.95 -10.45
N SER A 98 -4.14 -18.44 -11.67
CA SER A 98 -4.32 -19.85 -12.03
C SER A 98 -3.35 -20.76 -11.28
N GLU A 99 -2.17 -20.24 -10.97
CA GLU A 99 -1.22 -20.82 -10.03
C GLU A 99 -1.63 -20.50 -8.58
N GLY A 100 -1.52 -21.51 -7.71
CA GLY A 100 -1.72 -21.30 -6.27
C GLY A 100 -0.57 -20.49 -5.66
N GLY A 101 -0.75 -20.09 -4.41
CA GLY A 101 0.28 -19.36 -3.68
C GLY A 101 -0.02 -19.29 -2.20
N THR A 102 0.74 -18.46 -1.47
CA THR A 102 0.64 -18.40 -0.01
C THR A 102 0.33 -17.00 0.48
N VAL A 103 -0.53 -16.92 1.49
CA VAL A 103 -0.76 -15.69 2.27
C VAL A 103 -0.70 -16.06 3.75
N LEU A 104 0.15 -15.39 4.53
CA LEU A 104 0.42 -15.70 5.93
C LEU A 104 0.82 -17.17 6.15
N GLY A 105 1.55 -17.75 5.18
CA GLY A 105 1.98 -19.14 5.17
C GLY A 105 0.89 -20.18 4.89
N LYS A 106 -0.36 -19.76 4.67
CA LYS A 106 -1.45 -20.65 4.23
C LYS A 106 -1.47 -20.73 2.70
N GLU A 107 -1.64 -21.92 2.16
CA GLU A 107 -1.80 -22.15 0.72
C GLU A 107 -3.21 -21.82 0.23
N TYR A 108 -3.29 -21.31 -1.00
CA TYR A 108 -4.51 -20.93 -1.70
C TYR A 108 -4.46 -21.42 -3.15
N SER A 109 -5.62 -21.82 -3.65
CA SER A 109 -5.89 -22.24 -5.02
C SER A 109 -6.88 -21.28 -5.71
N PRO A 110 -6.98 -21.29 -7.06
CA PRO A 110 -7.95 -20.48 -7.79
C PRO A 110 -9.38 -20.60 -7.23
N GLY A 111 -9.97 -19.46 -6.87
CA GLY A 111 -11.32 -19.36 -6.31
C GLY A 111 -11.40 -19.49 -4.79
N ASP A 112 -10.30 -19.76 -4.09
CA ASP A 112 -10.31 -19.82 -2.63
C ASP A 112 -10.56 -18.44 -2.00
N PRO A 113 -11.37 -18.37 -0.93
CA PRO A 113 -11.55 -17.13 -0.19
C PRO A 113 -10.30 -16.82 0.66
N VAL A 114 -9.81 -15.60 0.53
CA VAL A 114 -8.68 -15.05 1.30
C VAL A 114 -9.21 -14.13 2.38
N GLU A 115 -8.77 -14.33 3.62
CA GLU A 115 -9.21 -13.58 4.79
C GLU A 115 -7.99 -13.16 5.62
N ILE A 116 -7.83 -11.86 5.82
CA ILE A 116 -6.80 -11.27 6.67
C ILE A 116 -7.46 -10.79 7.96
N PRO A 117 -7.13 -11.39 9.13
CA PRO A 117 -7.79 -11.03 10.38
C PRO A 117 -7.52 -9.59 10.80
N LYS A 118 -8.45 -9.02 11.58
CA LYS A 118 -8.32 -7.66 12.14
C LYS A 118 -6.97 -7.48 12.85
N GLY A 119 -6.24 -6.43 12.48
CA GLY A 119 -4.95 -6.08 13.08
C GLY A 119 -3.75 -6.90 12.58
N VAL A 120 -3.97 -7.87 11.69
CA VAL A 120 -2.86 -8.59 11.03
C VAL A 120 -2.43 -7.79 9.80
N ARG A 121 -1.16 -7.40 9.77
CA ARG A 121 -0.53 -6.70 8.65
C ARG A 121 0.20 -7.69 7.76
N LEU A 122 -0.06 -7.62 6.45
CA LEU A 122 0.68 -8.41 5.48
C LEU A 122 2.12 -7.92 5.34
N GLY A 123 3.05 -8.86 5.23
CA GLY A 123 4.47 -8.58 5.05
C GLY A 123 4.87 -8.45 3.59
N HIS A 124 6.16 -8.16 3.39
CA HIS A 124 6.81 -8.15 2.08
C HIS A 124 6.43 -9.37 1.22
N ASP A 125 6.62 -10.57 1.76
CA ASP A 125 6.45 -11.82 1.01
C ASP A 125 4.99 -12.06 0.60
N ASP A 126 4.04 -11.69 1.47
CA ASP A 126 2.60 -11.80 1.19
C ASP A 126 2.17 -10.88 0.05
N LEU A 127 2.81 -9.71 -0.07
CA LEU A 127 2.48 -8.71 -1.08
C LEU A 127 3.20 -8.98 -2.40
N TRP A 128 4.43 -9.49 -2.37
CA TRP A 128 5.19 -9.82 -3.57
C TRP A 128 4.54 -10.98 -4.36
N GLY A 129 4.00 -11.96 -3.63
CA GLY A 129 3.28 -13.10 -4.20
C GLY A 129 1.76 -12.91 -4.29
N MET A 130 1.26 -11.67 -4.19
CA MET A 130 -0.17 -11.41 -4.08
C MET A 130 -0.92 -11.87 -5.32
N GLY A 131 -1.66 -12.99 -5.20
CA GLY A 131 -2.44 -13.59 -6.28
C GLY A 131 -3.95 -13.45 -6.14
N TRP A 132 -4.40 -12.57 -5.25
CA TRP A 132 -5.80 -12.40 -4.90
C TRP A 132 -6.21 -10.93 -4.99
N PHE A 133 -7.51 -10.68 -5.18
CA PHE A 133 -8.07 -9.34 -5.14
C PHE A 133 -9.02 -9.24 -3.96
N VAL A 134 -9.03 -8.07 -3.31
CA VAL A 134 -9.99 -7.75 -2.26
C VAL A 134 -11.41 -7.78 -2.81
N ASP A 135 -12.38 -8.05 -1.94
CA ASP A 135 -13.79 -8.02 -2.28
C ASP A 135 -14.17 -6.68 -2.92
N ASN A 136 -15.13 -6.74 -3.85
CA ASN A 136 -15.61 -5.62 -4.67
C ASN A 136 -14.69 -5.19 -5.83
N VAL A 137 -13.56 -5.87 -6.04
CA VAL A 137 -12.82 -5.76 -7.30
C VAL A 137 -13.55 -6.57 -8.38
N ILE A 138 -14.03 -5.87 -9.42
CA ILE A 138 -14.65 -6.51 -10.59
C ILE A 138 -13.60 -6.60 -11.69
N ILE A 139 -13.24 -7.83 -12.05
CA ILE A 139 -12.34 -8.09 -13.18
C ILE A 139 -13.15 -7.92 -14.47
N GLN A 140 -12.81 -6.92 -15.29
CA GLN A 140 -13.33 -6.82 -16.64
C GLN A 140 -12.78 -7.98 -17.48
N ARG A 141 -13.70 -8.76 -18.07
CA ARG A 141 -13.35 -9.77 -19.06
C ARG A 141 -13.58 -9.17 -20.44
N GLU A 142 -12.59 -9.32 -21.32
CA GLU A 142 -12.69 -8.98 -22.75
C GLU A 142 -13.69 -9.89 -23.48
#